data_AF-A0A2V5TY43-F1
#
_entry.id   AF-A0A2V5TY43-F1
#
_cell.length_a   1.000
_cell.length_b   1.000
_cell.length_c   1.000
_cell.angle_alpha   90.00
_cell.angle_beta   90.00
_cell.angle_gamma   90.00
#
_symmetry.space_group_name_H-M   'P 1'
#
loop_
_entity.id
_entity.type
_entity.pdbx_description
1 polymer ?
#
loop_
_entity_poly.entity_id
_entity_poly.type
_entity_poly.pdbx_seq_one_letter_code
_entity_poly.pdbx_strand_id
1 'polypeptide(L)'
;MKTALAHQLADYACALRFEDLSKDVVHEVKRRVIDSLGCALGAWKEKPCAIARKVALDFSAKQGATIVGTNHKAPPDWAAFANGCAIRYFDYNDTYLSKEPAHPSDNLSAALAAAESVSASGRELITAIALAYEVQCRLCDAASIRARGWDHVTYGAFSTALASAKLM
;
A
#
# COMPACT_ATOMS: atom_id res chain seq x y z
N MET A 1 -27.98 14.51 11.77
CA MET A 1 -27.72 13.71 10.55
C MET A 1 -26.64 12.69 10.87
N LYS A 2 -26.72 11.45 10.37
CA LYS A 2 -25.60 10.50 10.50
C LYS A 2 -24.43 11.01 9.66
N THR A 3 -23.25 11.11 10.26
CA THR A 3 -21.99 11.42 9.54
C THR A 3 -21.76 10.37 8.47
N ALA A 4 -21.50 10.79 7.23
CA ALA A 4 -21.23 9.87 6.13
C ALA A 4 -19.97 9.03 6.40
N LEU A 5 -19.93 7.79 5.92
CA LEU A 5 -18.78 6.89 6.14
C LEU A 5 -17.46 7.51 5.66
N ALA A 6 -17.47 8.21 4.52
CA ALA A 6 -16.29 8.91 4.01
C ALA A 6 -15.74 9.94 5.00
N HIS A 7 -16.61 10.70 5.69
CA HIS A 7 -16.18 11.64 6.72
C HIS A 7 -15.61 10.91 7.95
N GLN A 8 -16.24 9.80 8.37
CA GLN A 8 -15.72 9.01 9.50
C GLN A 8 -14.31 8.45 9.21
N LEU A 9 -14.07 7.97 7.99
CA LEU A 9 -12.76 7.47 7.56
C LEU A 9 -11.73 8.61 7.49
N ALA A 10 -12.11 9.78 6.96
CA ALA A 10 -11.24 10.95 6.93
C ALA A 10 -10.88 11.43 8.34
N ASP A 11 -11.87 11.55 9.23
CA ASP A 11 -11.67 11.94 10.63
C ASP A 11 -10.71 10.96 11.34
N TYR A 12 -10.91 9.65 11.13
CA TYR A 12 -10.02 8.62 11.67
C TYR A 12 -8.59 8.74 11.12
N ALA A 13 -8.44 8.91 9.81
CA ALA A 13 -7.14 9.08 9.16
C ALA A 13 -6.39 10.31 9.68
N CYS A 14 -7.09 11.44 9.85
CA CYS A 14 -6.52 12.66 10.40
C CYS A 14 -6.12 12.48 11.87
N ALA A 15 -6.94 11.80 12.67
CA ALA A 15 -6.75 11.65 14.11
C ALA A 15 -5.67 10.61 14.48
N LEU A 16 -5.45 9.57 13.68
CA LEU A 16 -4.50 8.49 14.01
C LEU A 16 -3.05 9.01 14.05
N ARG A 17 -2.35 8.78 15.15
CA ARG A 17 -0.93 9.14 15.31
C ARG A 17 -0.09 7.89 15.58
N PHE A 18 1.22 8.01 15.39
CA PHE A 18 2.13 6.91 15.67
C PHE A 18 2.05 6.45 17.13
N GLU A 19 1.85 7.38 18.06
CA GLU A 19 1.75 7.11 19.50
C GLU A 19 0.52 6.28 19.87
N ASP A 20 -0.48 6.25 19.00
CA ASP A 20 -1.69 5.45 19.20
C ASP A 20 -1.46 3.97 18.77
N LEU A 21 -0.34 3.66 18.10
CA LEU A 21 0.00 2.31 17.67
C LEU A 21 0.68 1.52 18.79
N SER A 22 0.22 0.29 19.01
CA SER A 22 0.90 -0.63 19.90
C SER A 22 2.27 -1.05 19.34
N LYS A 23 3.17 -1.51 20.22
CA LYS A 23 4.48 -2.04 19.81
C LYS A 23 4.35 -3.20 18.82
N ASP A 24 3.31 -4.02 18.99
CA ASP A 24 3.05 -5.18 18.13
C ASP A 24 2.58 -4.75 16.74
N VAL A 25 1.73 -3.72 16.65
CA VAL A 25 1.34 -3.15 15.34
C VAL A 25 2.55 -2.58 14.62
N VAL A 26 3.39 -1.82 15.32
CA VAL A 26 4.64 -1.29 14.75
C VAL A 26 5.57 -2.41 14.28
N HIS A 27 5.66 -3.51 15.04
CA HIS A 27 6.45 -4.67 14.67
C HIS A 27 5.90 -5.37 13.41
N GLU A 28 4.60 -5.62 13.35
CA GLU A 28 3.98 -6.28 12.19
C GLU A 28 4.05 -5.44 10.93
N VAL A 29 3.84 -4.11 11.01
CA VAL A 29 4.02 -3.23 9.85
C VAL A 29 5.43 -3.35 9.27
N LYS A 30 6.47 -3.34 10.12
CA LYS A 30 7.85 -3.54 9.65
C LYS A 30 8.04 -4.89 8.97
N ARG A 31 7.44 -5.95 9.51
CA ARG A 31 7.48 -7.29 8.90
C ARG A 31 6.81 -7.30 7.53
N ARG A 32 5.64 -6.66 7.36
CA ARG A 32 4.94 -6.60 6.06
C ARG A 32 5.74 -5.84 5.01
N VAL A 33 6.45 -4.78 5.40
CA VAL A 33 7.38 -4.06 4.51
C VAL A 33 8.50 -5.01 4.03
N ILE A 34 9.15 -5.73 4.94
CA ILE A 34 10.24 -6.66 4.59
C ILE A 34 9.72 -7.79 3.68
N ASP A 35 8.57 -8.38 4.04
CA ASP A 35 7.90 -9.44 3.28
C ASP A 35 7.57 -9.00 1.85
N SER A 36 6.99 -7.81 1.70
CA SER A 36 6.62 -7.27 0.38
C SER A 36 7.85 -6.97 -0.48
N LEU A 37 8.92 -6.44 0.10
CA LEU A 37 10.20 -6.28 -0.62
C LEU A 37 10.77 -7.64 -1.04
N GLY A 38 10.64 -8.67 -0.21
CA GLY A 38 11.00 -10.04 -0.55
C GLY A 38 10.22 -10.57 -1.76
N CYS A 39 8.91 -10.35 -1.79
CA CYS A 39 8.05 -10.71 -2.93
C CYS A 39 8.48 -9.98 -4.21
N ALA A 40 8.71 -8.67 -4.13
CA ALA A 40 9.13 -7.86 -5.27
C ALA A 40 10.47 -8.31 -5.87
N LEU A 41 11.45 -8.62 -5.01
CA LEU A 41 12.75 -9.13 -5.44
C LEU A 41 12.65 -10.54 -6.02
N GLY A 42 11.80 -11.40 -5.45
CA GLY A 42 11.51 -12.72 -5.99
C GLY A 42 10.95 -12.63 -7.42
N ALA A 43 10.00 -11.72 -7.66
CA ALA A 43 9.34 -11.53 -8.95
C ALA A 43 10.16 -10.70 -9.95
N TRP A 44 11.40 -10.30 -9.63
CA TRP A 44 12.17 -9.32 -10.38
C TRP A 44 12.34 -9.62 -11.88
N LYS A 45 12.60 -10.90 -12.19
CA LYS A 45 12.87 -11.40 -13.56
C LYS A 45 11.60 -11.80 -14.31
N GLU A 46 10.45 -11.75 -13.67
CA GLU A 46 9.19 -12.18 -14.26
C GLU A 46 8.76 -11.22 -15.37
N LYS A 47 8.25 -11.79 -16.47
CA LYS A 47 7.97 -11.04 -17.70
C LYS A 47 7.03 -9.85 -17.45
N PRO A 48 5.90 -9.98 -16.72
CA PRO A 48 5.02 -8.84 -16.44
C PRO A 48 5.70 -7.77 -15.59
N CYS A 49 6.47 -8.16 -14.57
CA CYS A 49 7.24 -7.23 -13.73
C CYS A 49 8.30 -6.48 -14.55
N ALA A 50 8.98 -7.16 -15.47
CA ALA A 50 9.95 -6.55 -16.37
C ALA A 50 9.31 -5.54 -17.34
N ILE A 51 8.10 -5.83 -17.83
CA ILE A 51 7.33 -4.89 -18.68
C ILE A 51 6.91 -3.67 -17.87
N ALA A 52 6.32 -3.86 -16.69
CA ALA A 52 5.88 -2.76 -15.83
C ALA A 52 7.06 -1.85 -15.44
N ARG A 53 8.19 -2.45 -15.06
CA ARG A 53 9.44 -1.74 -14.81
C ARG A 53 9.94 -0.97 -16.03
N LYS A 54 9.93 -1.58 -17.22
CA LYS A 54 10.37 -0.93 -18.45
C LYS A 54 9.56 0.35 -18.72
N VAL A 55 8.23 0.28 -18.58
CA VAL A 55 7.37 1.45 -18.77
C VAL A 55 7.68 2.54 -17.72
N ALA A 56 7.82 2.17 -16.44
CA ALA A 56 8.11 3.14 -15.39
C ALA A 56 9.49 3.82 -15.54
N LEU A 57 10.48 3.12 -16.14
CA LEU A 57 11.81 3.68 -16.41
C LEU A 57 11.80 4.80 -17.47
N ASP A 58 10.74 4.92 -18.27
CA ASP A 58 10.60 6.01 -19.25
C ASP A 58 10.28 7.36 -18.59
N PHE A 59 9.93 7.36 -17.30
CA PHE A 59 9.57 8.57 -16.54
C PHE A 59 10.60 8.84 -15.44
N SER A 60 10.97 10.11 -15.25
CA SER A 60 11.93 10.54 -14.23
C SER A 60 11.37 11.69 -13.41
N ALA A 61 11.61 11.67 -12.10
CA ALA A 61 11.25 12.76 -11.19
C ALA A 61 12.39 13.09 -10.22
N LYS A 62 12.63 14.39 -9.99
CA LYS A 62 13.63 14.85 -9.02
C LYS A 62 13.22 14.51 -7.58
N GLN A 63 11.94 14.72 -7.27
CA GLN A 63 11.30 14.31 -6.01
C GLN A 63 10.32 13.19 -6.35
N GLY A 64 10.87 12.00 -6.56
CA GLY A 64 10.13 10.80 -6.94
C GLY A 64 10.40 9.65 -5.98
N ALA A 65 9.99 8.47 -6.40
CA ALA A 65 10.21 7.23 -5.67
C ALA A 65 11.04 6.25 -6.48
N THR A 66 11.79 5.43 -5.76
CA THR A 66 12.73 4.46 -6.32
C THR A 66 11.97 3.26 -6.86
N ILE A 67 12.30 2.85 -8.08
CA ILE A 67 11.90 1.53 -8.58
C ILE A 67 12.81 0.50 -7.90
N VAL A 68 12.23 -0.37 -7.07
CA VAL A 68 12.94 -1.38 -6.27
C VAL A 68 13.90 -2.17 -7.17
N GLY A 69 15.11 -2.46 -6.70
CA GLY A 69 16.12 -3.16 -7.50
C GLY A 69 16.86 -2.30 -8.53
N THR A 70 16.62 -0.99 -8.56
CA THR A 70 17.35 -0.01 -9.39
C THR A 70 17.78 1.21 -8.57
N ASN A 71 18.54 2.12 -9.20
CA ASN A 71 18.81 3.47 -8.67
C ASN A 71 17.94 4.55 -9.35
N HIS A 72 16.91 4.16 -10.10
CA HIS A 72 16.08 5.08 -10.88
C HIS A 72 14.91 5.60 -10.04
N LYS A 73 14.69 6.92 -10.07
CA LYS A 73 13.53 7.58 -9.44
C LYS A 73 12.52 8.00 -10.48
N ALA A 74 11.34 7.41 -10.41
CA ALA A 74 10.18 7.76 -11.23
C ALA A 74 9.21 8.65 -10.42
N PRO A 75 8.24 9.32 -11.08
CA PRO A 75 7.08 9.85 -10.38
C PRO A 75 6.45 8.78 -9.47
N PRO A 76 5.91 9.15 -8.28
CA PRO A 76 5.52 8.19 -7.25
C PRO A 76 4.44 7.20 -7.70
N ASP A 77 3.53 7.61 -8.58
CA ASP A 77 2.53 6.75 -9.21
C ASP A 77 3.15 5.68 -10.13
N TRP A 78 4.14 6.05 -10.94
CA TRP A 78 4.88 5.09 -11.78
C TRP A 78 5.75 4.12 -10.98
N ALA A 79 6.41 4.62 -9.93
CA ALA A 79 7.16 3.75 -9.02
C ALA A 79 6.22 2.79 -8.27
N ALA A 80 5.09 3.29 -7.76
CA ALA A 80 4.08 2.48 -7.10
C ALA A 80 3.50 1.40 -8.03
N PHE A 81 3.26 1.73 -9.30
CA PHE A 81 2.80 0.77 -10.31
C PHE A 81 3.83 -0.34 -10.56
N ALA A 82 5.09 0.01 -10.83
CA ALA A 82 6.14 -0.99 -11.12
C ALA A 82 6.45 -1.87 -9.91
N ASN A 83 6.61 -1.27 -8.73
CA ASN A 83 6.89 -2.00 -7.50
C ASN A 83 5.68 -2.85 -7.08
N GLY A 84 4.46 -2.34 -7.22
CA GLY A 84 3.23 -3.02 -6.83
C GLY A 84 2.96 -4.25 -7.70
N CYS A 85 3.24 -4.14 -9.01
CA CYS A 85 3.21 -5.28 -9.92
C CYS A 85 4.13 -6.41 -9.42
N ALA A 86 5.37 -6.07 -9.01
CA ALA A 86 6.32 -7.06 -8.51
C ALA A 86 5.92 -7.64 -7.15
N ILE A 87 5.43 -6.82 -6.21
CA ILE A 87 4.96 -7.28 -4.89
C ILE A 87 3.83 -8.31 -5.05
N ARG A 88 2.88 -8.02 -5.94
CA ARG A 88 1.65 -8.82 -6.10
C ARG A 88 1.84 -10.07 -6.96
N TYR A 89 2.82 -10.09 -7.85
CA TYR A 89 2.86 -11.00 -9.01
C TYR A 89 2.70 -12.48 -8.67
N PHE A 90 3.44 -12.97 -7.67
CA PHE A 90 3.40 -14.40 -7.31
C PHE A 90 2.27 -14.77 -6.37
N ASP A 91 1.47 -13.81 -5.91
CA ASP A 91 0.44 -14.06 -4.88
C ASP A 91 1.03 -14.63 -3.58
N TYR A 92 2.29 -14.28 -3.28
CA TYR A 92 3.03 -14.69 -2.07
C TYR A 92 2.92 -13.68 -0.93
N ASN A 93 2.43 -12.48 -1.22
CA ASN A 93 2.28 -11.42 -0.25
C ASN A 93 1.14 -11.73 0.73
N ASP A 94 1.12 -11.02 1.86
CA ASP A 94 0.25 -11.33 2.99
C ASP A 94 -1.23 -11.54 2.64
N THR A 95 -1.95 -12.26 3.50
CA THR A 95 -3.38 -12.49 3.32
C THR A 95 -4.13 -12.18 4.61
N TYR A 96 -5.26 -11.49 4.46
CA TYR A 96 -6.27 -11.31 5.49
C TYR A 96 -7.54 -12.07 5.09
N LEU A 97 -7.96 -13.03 5.92
CA LEU A 97 -9.11 -13.88 5.66
C LEU A 97 -10.30 -13.41 6.51
N SER A 98 -11.25 -12.74 5.87
CA SER A 98 -12.52 -12.33 6.48
C SER A 98 -13.68 -12.62 5.52
N LYS A 99 -14.82 -11.93 5.66
CA LYS A 99 -15.95 -12.08 4.72
C LYS A 99 -15.49 -11.82 3.28
N GLU A 100 -14.70 -10.77 3.09
CA GLU A 100 -13.87 -10.60 1.89
C GLU A 100 -12.42 -11.00 2.23
N PRO A 101 -11.79 -11.92 1.48
CA PRO A 101 -10.35 -12.13 1.58
C PRO A 101 -9.61 -10.98 0.89
N ALA A 102 -8.45 -10.59 1.41
CA ALA A 102 -7.64 -9.54 0.80
C ALA A 102 -6.14 -9.74 1.00
N HIS A 103 -5.34 -9.00 0.23
CA HIS A 103 -3.91 -8.78 0.47
C HIS A 103 -3.66 -7.32 0.88
N PRO A 104 -3.72 -6.98 2.19
CA PRO A 104 -3.52 -5.60 2.63
C PRO A 104 -2.14 -5.02 2.27
N SER A 105 -1.13 -5.88 2.05
CA SER A 105 0.17 -5.48 1.53
C SER A 105 0.14 -4.82 0.16
N ASP A 106 -0.96 -4.93 -0.60
CA ASP A 106 -1.11 -4.24 -1.88
C ASP A 106 -1.03 -2.70 -1.73
N ASN A 107 -1.30 -2.16 -0.53
CA ASN A 107 -1.13 -0.73 -0.23
C ASN A 107 0.35 -0.30 -0.10
N LEU A 108 1.28 -1.22 0.16
CA LEU A 108 2.66 -0.89 0.55
C LEU A 108 3.42 -0.19 -0.57
N SER A 109 3.18 -0.58 -1.82
CA SER A 109 3.87 0.03 -2.96
C SER A 109 3.59 1.54 -3.04
N ALA A 110 2.32 1.92 -2.92
CA ALA A 110 1.89 3.31 -2.95
C ALA A 110 2.34 4.07 -1.69
N ALA A 111 2.27 3.44 -0.51
CA ALA A 111 2.73 4.06 0.73
C ALA A 111 4.25 4.34 0.71
N LEU A 112 5.06 3.37 0.24
CA LEU A 112 6.51 3.54 0.09
C LEU A 112 6.84 4.64 -0.91
N ALA A 113 6.16 4.65 -2.07
CA ALA A 113 6.40 5.65 -3.09
C ALA A 113 6.00 7.07 -2.65
N ALA A 114 4.84 7.22 -2.03
CA ALA A 114 4.40 8.49 -1.47
C ALA A 114 5.38 8.98 -0.39
N ALA A 115 5.74 8.12 0.56
CA ALA A 115 6.66 8.46 1.64
C ALA A 115 8.03 8.90 1.14
N GLU A 116 8.61 8.21 0.16
CA GLU A 116 9.90 8.62 -0.41
C GLU A 116 9.80 9.97 -1.13
N SER A 117 8.73 10.19 -1.89
CA SER A 117 8.55 11.43 -2.68
C SER A 117 8.49 12.70 -1.82
N VAL A 118 7.94 12.59 -0.60
CA VAL A 118 7.83 13.70 0.35
C VAL A 118 8.90 13.66 1.45
N SER A 119 9.85 12.72 1.39
CA SER A 119 10.87 12.50 2.43
C SER A 119 10.28 12.25 3.83
N ALA A 120 9.18 11.50 3.90
CA ALA A 120 8.54 11.12 5.15
C ALA A 120 9.44 10.22 6.02
N SER A 121 9.32 10.38 7.33
CA SER A 121 10.00 9.55 8.31
C SER A 121 9.43 8.13 8.37
N GLY A 122 10.21 7.20 8.93
CA GLY A 122 9.72 5.84 9.17
C GLY A 122 8.50 5.78 10.08
N ARG A 123 8.32 6.73 11.00
CA ARG A 123 7.11 6.80 11.87
C ARG A 123 5.88 7.18 11.06
N GLU A 124 6.01 8.15 10.15
CA GLU A 124 4.92 8.56 9.26
C GLU A 124 4.52 7.41 8.32
N LEU A 125 5.51 6.75 7.69
CA LEU A 125 5.27 5.56 6.86
C LEU A 125 4.56 4.45 7.63
N ILE A 126 5.03 4.11 8.83
CA ILE A 126 4.40 3.05 9.65
C ILE A 126 2.95 3.41 10.00
N THR A 127 2.68 4.68 10.32
CA THR A 127 1.33 5.16 10.64
C THR A 127 0.40 5.07 9.43
N ALA A 128 0.89 5.46 8.25
CA ALA A 128 0.12 5.38 7.01
C ALA A 128 -0.18 3.93 6.60
N ILE A 129 0.78 3.00 6.75
CA ILE A 129 0.55 1.58 6.47
C ILE A 129 -0.47 0.98 7.46
N ALA A 130 -0.33 1.28 8.75
CA ALA A 130 -1.29 0.83 9.77
C ALA A 130 -2.72 1.34 9.46
N LEU A 131 -2.84 2.60 9.05
CA LEU A 131 -4.10 3.18 8.60
C LEU A 131 -4.68 2.41 7.40
N ALA A 132 -3.86 2.12 6.38
CA ALA A 132 -4.30 1.41 5.18
C ALA A 132 -4.87 0.02 5.54
N TYR A 133 -4.13 -0.73 6.37
CA TYR A 133 -4.51 -2.06 6.83
C TYR A 133 -5.81 -2.01 7.63
N GLU A 134 -5.92 -1.10 8.60
CA GLU A 134 -7.14 -0.96 9.40
C GLU A 134 -8.36 -0.69 8.50
N VAL A 135 -8.26 0.27 7.58
CA VAL A 135 -9.38 0.62 6.71
C VAL A 135 -9.77 -0.54 5.80
N GLN A 136 -8.80 -1.18 5.13
CA GLN A 136 -9.11 -2.28 4.20
C GLN A 136 -9.68 -3.49 4.95
N CYS A 137 -9.09 -3.87 6.08
CA CYS A 137 -9.59 -5.00 6.88
C CYS A 137 -11.00 -4.74 7.40
N ARG A 138 -11.32 -3.51 7.83
CA ARG A 138 -12.70 -3.13 8.24
C ARG A 138 -13.70 -3.25 7.11
N LEU A 139 -13.32 -2.88 5.88
CA LEU A 139 -14.17 -3.08 4.70
C LEU A 139 -14.39 -4.58 4.42
N CYS A 140 -13.32 -5.37 4.56
CA CYS A 140 -13.36 -6.82 4.39
C CYS A 140 -14.25 -7.52 5.44
N ASP A 141 -14.22 -7.05 6.68
CA ASP A 141 -15.09 -7.52 7.77
C ASP A 141 -16.56 -7.14 7.57
N ALA A 142 -16.80 -5.99 6.92
CA ALA A 142 -18.15 -5.49 6.71
C ALA A 142 -18.92 -6.33 5.68
N ALA A 143 -18.34 -6.55 4.50
CA ALA A 143 -19.04 -7.21 3.39
C ALA A 143 -18.08 -7.85 2.37
N SER A 144 -18.52 -8.96 1.78
CA SER A 144 -17.91 -9.52 0.57
C SER A 144 -18.44 -8.84 -0.69
N ILE A 145 -17.52 -8.33 -1.51
CA ILE A 145 -17.80 -7.80 -2.84
C ILE A 145 -17.50 -8.83 -3.94
N ARG A 146 -16.64 -9.83 -3.65
CA ARG A 146 -16.40 -10.96 -4.54
C ARG A 146 -17.63 -11.82 -4.77
N ALA A 147 -18.50 -11.95 -3.78
CA ALA A 147 -19.81 -12.58 -3.95
C ALA A 147 -20.68 -11.88 -5.03
N ARG A 148 -20.31 -10.66 -5.45
CA ARG A 148 -20.97 -9.87 -6.49
C ARG A 148 -20.10 -9.69 -7.75
N GLY A 149 -19.02 -10.46 -7.89
CA GLY A 149 -18.14 -10.43 -9.06
C GLY A 149 -17.03 -9.37 -9.05
N TRP A 150 -16.81 -8.67 -7.93
CA TRP A 150 -15.76 -7.66 -7.80
C TRP A 150 -14.56 -8.18 -7.02
N ASP A 151 -13.37 -7.82 -7.44
CA ASP A 151 -12.15 -8.17 -6.72
C ASP A 151 -11.91 -7.22 -5.52
N HIS A 152 -11.42 -7.77 -4.41
CA HIS A 152 -11.07 -7.07 -3.17
C HIS A 152 -10.11 -5.89 -3.38
N VAL A 153 -9.32 -5.85 -4.46
CA VAL A 153 -8.49 -4.68 -4.82
C VAL A 153 -9.31 -3.39 -4.94
N THR A 154 -10.63 -3.50 -5.17
CA THR A 154 -11.55 -2.35 -5.13
C THR A 154 -11.56 -1.66 -3.76
N TYR A 155 -11.45 -2.41 -2.66
CA TYR A 155 -11.29 -1.83 -1.32
C TYR A 155 -9.92 -1.17 -1.14
N GLY A 156 -8.88 -1.76 -1.76
CA GLY A 156 -7.52 -1.22 -1.76
C GLY A 156 -7.43 0.23 -2.25
N ALA A 157 -8.29 0.62 -3.22
CA ALA A 157 -8.33 2.00 -3.72
C ALA A 157 -8.64 3.03 -2.61
N PHE A 158 -9.55 2.70 -1.69
CA PHE A 158 -9.92 3.61 -0.58
C PHE A 158 -8.82 3.69 0.48
N SER A 159 -8.27 2.54 0.88
CA SER A 159 -7.20 2.48 1.88
C SER A 159 -5.89 3.09 1.38
N THR A 160 -5.54 2.87 0.11
CA THR A 160 -4.36 3.47 -0.52
C THR A 160 -4.50 4.99 -0.59
N ALA A 161 -5.68 5.51 -0.97
CA ALA A 161 -5.91 6.95 -1.01
C ALA A 161 -5.72 7.60 0.37
N LEU A 162 -6.26 6.98 1.44
CA LEU A 162 -6.10 7.48 2.81
C LEU A 162 -4.64 7.39 3.29
N ALA A 163 -3.92 6.31 2.95
CA ALA A 163 -2.51 6.14 3.31
C ALA A 163 -1.62 7.17 2.62
N SER A 164 -1.80 7.40 1.32
CA SER A 164 -1.08 8.43 0.58
C SER A 164 -1.41 9.83 1.10
N ALA A 165 -2.68 10.13 1.38
CA ALA A 165 -3.08 11.41 1.98
C ALA A 165 -2.52 11.61 3.40
N LYS A 166 -2.31 10.54 4.17
CA LYS A 166 -1.68 10.61 5.50
C LYS A 166 -0.19 10.99 5.44
N LEU A 167 0.46 10.77 4.30
CA LEU A 167 1.88 11.03 4.09
C LEU A 167 2.15 12.41 3.47
N MET A 168 1.15 13.04 2.84
CA MET A 168 1.30 14.27 2.04
C MET A 168 0.72 15.51 2.72
#